data_AF-A0AAD2A471-F1
#
_entry.id   AF-A0AAD2A471-F1
#
_cell.length_a   1.000
_cell.length_b   1.000
_cell.length_c   1.000
_cell.angle_alpha   90.00
_cell.angle_beta   90.00
_cell.angle_gamma   90.00
#
_symmetry.space_group_name_H-M   'P 1'
#
loop_
_entity.id
_entity.type
_entity.pdbx_description
1 polymer ?
#
loop_
_entity_poly.entity_id
_entity_poly.type
_entity_poly.pdbx_seq_one_letter_code
_entity_poly.pdbx_strand_id
1 'polypeptide(L)'
;MAPKISLLFPAMTALLLLVQSTQSQQPEPVNEFCKTASHKELCTKMVNGSKTMHDASKNAMENTLVAAKKLQSISNLIPPALSSMRATTQESILATCQDNFDNTVYDLETSLESLEKKDQGTLLTYLSAATISDCTDAFEEMGADVPPALSTEMDYVFKLVSNCLAVVQQK
;
A
#
# COMPACT_ATOMS: atom_id res chain seq x y z
N MET A 1 -76.03 -4.66 -42.02
CA MET A 1 -75.44 -3.31 -42.24
C MET A 1 -74.88 -2.84 -40.89
N ALA A 2 -73.66 -2.31 -40.89
CA ALA A 2 -72.86 -1.82 -39.75
C ALA A 2 -72.10 -2.88 -38.89
N PRO A 3 -70.89 -2.53 -38.37
CA PRO A 3 -69.79 -3.47 -38.15
C PRO A 3 -69.62 -3.89 -36.68
N LYS A 4 -68.96 -5.04 -36.46
CA LYS A 4 -68.42 -5.43 -35.16
C LYS A 4 -67.18 -4.58 -34.86
N ILE A 5 -67.29 -3.69 -33.88
CA ILE A 5 -66.20 -2.88 -33.35
C ILE A 5 -65.29 -3.80 -32.52
N SER A 6 -64.07 -4.03 -32.98
CA SER A 6 -63.02 -4.67 -32.19
C SER A 6 -62.59 -3.75 -31.05
N LEU A 7 -62.64 -4.26 -29.82
CA LEU A 7 -62.09 -3.64 -28.62
C LEU A 7 -60.55 -3.69 -28.70
N LEU A 8 -59.91 -2.54 -28.86
CA LEU A 8 -58.49 -2.35 -28.59
C LEU A 8 -58.36 -1.40 -27.40
N PHE A 9 -57.91 -1.95 -26.27
CA PHE A 9 -57.44 -1.22 -25.10
C PHE A 9 -56.06 -1.82 -24.70
N PRO A 10 -55.19 -1.05 -24.02
CA PRO A 10 -53.90 -0.63 -24.54
C PRO A 10 -52.74 -1.35 -23.86
N ALA A 11 -51.60 -1.48 -24.53
CA ALA A 11 -50.33 -1.84 -23.90
C ALA A 11 -49.41 -0.62 -23.88
N MET A 12 -49.69 0.33 -23.00
CA MET A 12 -48.77 1.43 -22.70
C MET A 12 -47.66 0.86 -21.81
N THR A 13 -46.59 0.38 -22.45
CA THR A 13 -45.41 -0.14 -21.77
C THR A 13 -44.65 1.05 -21.19
N ALA A 14 -44.89 1.35 -19.91
CA ALA A 14 -44.08 2.29 -19.15
C ALA A 14 -42.70 1.66 -18.92
N LEU A 15 -41.74 2.04 -19.76
CA LEU A 15 -40.33 1.69 -19.62
C LEU A 15 -39.76 2.50 -18.44
N LEU A 16 -39.79 1.91 -17.24
CA LEU A 16 -39.08 2.44 -16.07
C LEU A 16 -37.57 2.35 -16.31
N LEU A 17 -36.98 3.47 -16.74
CA LEU A 17 -35.53 3.66 -16.70
C LEU A 17 -35.11 3.71 -15.22
N LEU A 18 -34.52 2.61 -14.73
CA LEU A 18 -33.77 2.57 -13.49
C LEU A 18 -32.56 3.50 -13.65
N VAL A 19 -32.70 4.76 -13.23
CA VAL A 19 -31.56 5.65 -13.02
C VAL A 19 -30.79 5.07 -11.85
N GLN A 20 -29.75 4.30 -12.16
CA GLN A 20 -28.75 3.93 -11.16
C GLN A 20 -28.00 5.21 -10.82
N SER A 21 -28.30 5.81 -9.67
CA SER A 21 -27.48 6.87 -9.10
C SER A 21 -26.11 6.28 -8.81
N THR A 22 -25.16 6.53 -9.70
CA THR A 22 -23.74 6.42 -9.40
C THR A 22 -23.46 7.45 -8.31
N GLN A 23 -23.41 7.02 -7.05
CA GLN A 23 -22.80 7.82 -6.00
C GLN A 23 -21.38 8.10 -6.46
N SER A 24 -21.10 9.35 -6.86
CA SER A 24 -19.73 9.80 -7.03
C SER A 24 -19.09 9.71 -5.66
N GLN A 25 -18.19 8.74 -5.46
CA GLN A 25 -17.31 8.75 -4.31
C GLN A 25 -16.45 10.00 -4.45
N GLN A 26 -16.87 11.09 -3.81
CA GLN A 26 -16.00 12.23 -3.62
C GLN A 26 -14.77 11.73 -2.87
N PRO A 27 -13.56 12.15 -3.25
CA PRO A 27 -12.36 11.79 -2.52
C PRO A 27 -12.56 12.14 -1.05
N GLU A 28 -12.29 11.18 -0.15
CA GLU A 28 -12.32 11.43 1.29
C GLU A 28 -11.42 12.64 1.59
N PRO A 29 -11.89 13.61 2.40
CA PRO A 29 -11.06 14.75 2.76
C PRO A 29 -9.76 14.28 3.40
N VAL A 30 -8.64 14.88 2.99
CA VAL A 30 -7.32 14.52 3.50
C VAL A 30 -7.28 14.71 5.02
N ASN A 31 -6.86 13.66 5.74
CA ASN A 31 -6.74 13.70 7.18
C ASN A 31 -5.73 14.78 7.63
N GLU A 32 -5.99 15.44 8.75
CA GLU A 32 -5.15 16.53 9.25
C GLU A 32 -3.71 16.12 9.59
N PHE A 33 -3.46 14.84 9.90
CA PHE A 33 -2.14 14.27 10.14
C PHE A 33 -1.34 14.02 8.85
N CYS A 34 -1.97 14.20 7.67
CA CYS A 34 -1.44 13.82 6.37
C CYS A 34 -1.17 15.01 5.44
N LYS A 35 -0.99 16.22 5.98
CA LYS A 35 -0.84 17.45 5.17
C LYS A 35 0.47 17.47 4.39
N THR A 36 1.54 16.95 4.98
CA THR A 36 2.89 16.87 4.40
C THR A 36 3.14 15.57 3.62
N ALA A 37 2.20 14.62 3.67
CA ALA A 37 2.35 13.32 3.03
C ALA A 37 2.41 13.41 1.51
N SER A 38 3.35 12.69 0.90
CA SER A 38 3.47 12.54 -0.56
C SER A 38 2.30 11.78 -1.16
N HIS A 39 1.70 10.85 -0.40
CA HIS A 39 0.56 10.04 -0.83
C HIS A 39 -0.63 10.25 0.13
N LYS A 40 -1.28 11.41 0.04
CA LYS A 40 -2.28 11.90 1.00
C LYS A 40 -3.48 10.98 1.22
N GLU A 41 -4.03 10.42 0.15
CA GLU A 41 -5.16 9.48 0.25
C GLU A 41 -4.76 8.19 0.96
N LEU A 42 -3.57 7.67 0.64
CA LEU A 42 -3.01 6.49 1.32
C LEU A 42 -2.74 6.80 2.79
N CYS A 43 -2.11 7.94 3.10
CA CYS A 43 -1.86 8.38 4.46
C CYS A 43 -3.17 8.48 5.25
N THR A 44 -4.21 9.06 4.67
CA THR A 44 -5.53 9.21 5.30
C THR A 44 -6.10 7.84 5.72
N LYS A 45 -5.91 6.81 4.91
CA LYS A 45 -6.29 5.43 5.25
C LYS A 45 -5.42 4.87 6.39
N MET A 46 -4.11 5.11 6.34
CA MET A 46 -3.16 4.63 7.35
C MET A 46 -3.43 5.19 8.75
N VAL A 47 -3.77 6.48 8.85
CA VAL A 47 -3.99 7.16 10.14
C VAL A 47 -5.45 7.16 10.58
N ASN A 48 -6.32 6.39 9.91
CA ASN A 48 -7.75 6.42 10.16
C ASN A 48 -8.10 6.18 11.65
N GLY A 49 -9.07 6.93 12.17
CA GLY A 49 -9.50 6.84 13.57
C GLY A 49 -8.55 7.46 14.61
N SER A 50 -7.40 7.98 14.21
CA SER A 50 -6.45 8.65 15.12
C SER A 50 -7.03 9.94 15.69
N LYS A 51 -6.74 10.22 16.96
CA LYS A 51 -7.16 11.44 17.65
C LYS A 51 -5.98 12.34 18.01
N THR A 52 -4.77 11.80 17.99
CA THR A 52 -3.54 12.48 18.35
C THR A 52 -2.45 12.18 17.32
N MET A 53 -1.40 13.00 17.28
CA MET A 53 -0.23 12.74 16.44
C MET A 53 0.48 11.43 16.82
N HIS A 54 0.44 11.05 18.10
CA HIS A 54 0.97 9.76 18.58
C HIS A 54 0.18 8.60 17.98
N ASP A 55 -1.15 8.64 18.05
CA ASP A 55 -2.00 7.60 17.47
C ASP A 55 -1.83 7.53 15.95
N ALA A 56 -1.73 8.68 15.28
CA ALA A 56 -1.52 8.75 13.83
C ALA A 56 -0.19 8.12 13.42
N SER A 57 0.89 8.46 14.14
CA SER A 57 2.22 7.90 13.91
C SER A 57 2.22 6.38 14.12
N LYS A 58 1.60 5.92 15.22
CA LYS A 58 1.47 4.51 15.55
C LYS A 58 0.68 3.75 14.49
N ASN A 59 -0.51 4.22 14.14
CA ASN A 59 -1.36 3.60 13.13
C ASN A 59 -0.65 3.53 11.77
N ALA A 60 0.06 4.60 11.39
CA ALA A 60 0.84 4.62 10.16
C ALA A 60 1.93 3.52 10.15
N MET A 61 2.72 3.43 11.23
CA MET A 61 3.78 2.43 11.34
C MET A 61 3.24 1.00 11.44
N GLU A 62 2.16 0.75 12.19
CA GLU A 62 1.53 -0.58 12.30
C GLU A 62 0.99 -1.07 10.95
N ASN A 63 0.30 -0.20 10.18
CA ASN A 63 -0.15 -0.54 8.82
C ASN A 63 1.04 -0.86 7.90
N THR A 64 2.13 -0.10 8.03
CA THR A 64 3.36 -0.31 7.25
C THR A 64 4.04 -1.63 7.61
N LEU A 65 4.10 -1.97 8.90
CA LEU A 65 4.65 -3.23 9.39
C LEU A 65 3.85 -4.43 8.85
N VAL A 66 2.52 -4.34 8.79
CA VAL A 66 1.68 -5.38 8.19
C VAL A 66 2.02 -5.57 6.70
N ALA A 67 2.19 -4.48 5.95
CA ALA A 67 2.58 -4.55 4.54
C ALA A 67 4.01 -5.11 4.35
N ALA A 68 4.97 -4.71 5.18
CA ALA A 68 6.34 -5.23 5.15
C ALA A 68 6.39 -6.74 5.45
N LYS A 69 5.62 -7.22 6.44
CA LYS A 69 5.47 -8.65 6.73
C LYS A 69 4.80 -9.41 5.58
N LYS A 70 3.84 -8.79 4.89
CA LYS A 70 3.26 -9.35 3.68
C LYS A 70 4.29 -9.44 2.56
N LEU A 71 5.12 -8.42 2.36
CA LEU A 71 6.22 -8.42 1.39
C LEU A 71 7.20 -9.58 1.66
N GLN A 72 7.63 -9.78 2.91
CA GLN A 72 8.43 -10.96 3.30
C GLN A 72 7.74 -12.27 2.91
N SER A 73 6.44 -12.40 3.17
CA SER A 73 5.69 -13.63 2.91
C SER A 73 5.59 -14.02 1.44
N ILE A 74 5.73 -13.04 0.53
CA ILE A 74 5.70 -13.26 -0.92
C ILE A 74 7.10 -13.34 -1.54
N SER A 75 8.17 -13.34 -0.73
CA SER A 75 9.55 -13.50 -1.21
C SER A 75 9.78 -14.82 -1.96
N ASN A 76 8.91 -15.81 -1.78
CA ASN A 76 8.91 -17.06 -2.55
C ASN A 76 8.65 -16.87 -4.05
N LEU A 77 8.26 -15.67 -4.48
CA LEU A 77 8.15 -15.30 -5.90
C LEU A 77 9.53 -15.06 -6.56
N ILE A 78 10.58 -14.84 -5.77
CA ILE A 78 11.93 -14.53 -6.27
C ILE A 78 12.55 -15.74 -6.98
N PRO A 79 12.67 -16.94 -6.38
CA PRO A 79 13.40 -18.05 -7.02
C PRO A 79 12.87 -18.45 -8.42
N PRO A 80 11.55 -18.55 -8.66
CA PRO A 80 11.04 -18.83 -10.00
C PRO A 80 11.44 -17.79 -11.05
N ALA A 81 11.49 -16.52 -10.67
CA ALA A 81 11.83 -15.41 -11.56
C ALA A 81 13.30 -15.44 -12.01
N LEU A 82 14.17 -16.00 -11.17
CA LEU A 82 15.60 -16.08 -11.42
C LEU A 82 16.03 -17.44 -12.02
N SER A 83 15.08 -18.33 -12.33
CA SER A 83 15.36 -19.73 -12.69
C SER A 83 16.26 -19.93 -13.91
N SER A 84 16.34 -18.95 -14.81
CA SER A 84 17.23 -18.96 -15.99
C SER A 84 18.66 -18.47 -15.70
N MET A 85 18.90 -17.90 -14.52
CA MET A 85 20.19 -17.31 -14.14
C MET A 85 21.14 -18.35 -13.54
N ARG A 86 22.41 -17.98 -13.40
CA ARG A 86 23.39 -18.81 -12.69
C ARG A 86 23.02 -18.92 -11.20
N ALA A 87 23.22 -20.09 -10.60
CA ALA A 87 22.89 -20.34 -9.19
C ALA A 87 23.47 -19.28 -8.24
N THR A 88 24.72 -18.87 -8.42
CA THR A 88 25.37 -17.83 -7.60
C THR A 88 24.67 -16.47 -7.70
N THR A 89 24.12 -16.13 -8.88
CA THR A 89 23.35 -14.90 -9.07
C THR A 89 21.97 -15.02 -8.40
N GLN A 90 21.33 -16.18 -8.53
CA GLN A 90 20.05 -16.44 -7.85
C GLN A 90 20.19 -16.31 -6.33
N GLU A 91 21.23 -16.94 -5.76
CA GLU A 91 21.54 -16.89 -4.33
C GLU A 91 21.82 -15.47 -3.86
N SER A 92 22.62 -14.70 -4.61
CA SER A 92 22.94 -13.32 -4.26
C SER A 92 21.70 -12.43 -4.23
N ILE A 93 20.85 -12.47 -5.27
CA ILE A 93 19.64 -11.65 -5.32
C ILE A 93 18.67 -12.07 -4.21
N LEU A 94 18.48 -13.38 -4.02
CA LEU A 94 17.58 -13.90 -2.99
C LEU A 94 18.02 -13.46 -1.59
N ALA A 95 19.32 -13.58 -1.28
CA ALA A 95 19.87 -13.17 0.01
C ALA A 95 19.70 -11.66 0.24
N THR A 96 20.06 -10.83 -0.74
CA THR A 96 19.89 -9.36 -0.61
C THR A 96 18.43 -8.99 -0.38
N CYS A 97 17.49 -9.61 -1.10
CA CYS A 97 16.08 -9.32 -0.92
C CYS A 97 15.55 -9.78 0.45
N GLN A 98 15.97 -10.96 0.92
CA GLN A 98 15.59 -11.46 2.24
C GLN A 98 16.13 -10.54 3.34
N ASP A 99 17.41 -10.21 3.29
CA ASP A 99 18.06 -9.31 4.25
C ASP A 99 17.39 -7.93 4.23
N ASN A 100 17.10 -7.39 3.05
CA ASN A 100 16.42 -6.10 2.94
C ASN A 100 15.04 -6.15 3.60
N PHE A 101 14.21 -7.15 3.30
CA PHE A 101 12.86 -7.23 3.87
C PHE A 101 12.88 -7.46 5.39
N ASP A 102 13.80 -8.28 5.89
CA ASP A 102 14.01 -8.52 7.32
C ASP A 102 14.43 -7.24 8.04
N ASN A 103 15.36 -6.48 7.45
CA ASN A 103 15.78 -5.19 7.98
C ASN A 103 14.63 -4.17 7.97
N THR A 104 13.84 -4.09 6.90
CA THR A 104 12.66 -3.19 6.86
C THR A 104 11.70 -3.49 8.01
N VAL A 105 11.43 -4.77 8.30
CA VAL A 105 10.55 -5.18 9.40
C VAL A 105 11.15 -4.83 10.75
N TYR A 106 12.43 -5.15 10.96
CA TYR A 106 13.16 -4.83 12.19
C TYR A 106 13.18 -3.32 12.46
N ASP A 107 13.41 -2.51 11.43
CA ASP A 107 13.46 -1.05 11.54
C ASP A 107 12.09 -0.47 11.91
N LEU A 108 11.00 -1.01 11.34
CA LEU A 108 9.63 -0.61 11.68
C LEU A 108 9.26 -1.00 13.13
N GLU A 109 9.65 -2.20 13.58
CA GLU A 109 9.42 -2.64 14.96
C GLU A 109 10.20 -1.78 15.97
N THR A 110 11.47 -1.48 15.66
CA THR A 110 12.31 -0.59 16.47
C THR A 110 11.75 0.84 16.50
N SER A 111 11.21 1.32 15.38
CA SER A 111 10.55 2.62 15.29
C SER A 111 9.31 2.68 16.17
N LEU A 112 8.45 1.66 16.14
CA LEU A 112 7.28 1.56 17.02
C LEU A 112 7.66 1.56 18.50
N GLU A 113 8.69 0.80 18.90
CA GLU A 113 9.17 0.80 20.28
C GLU A 113 9.71 2.19 20.69
N SER A 114 10.43 2.84 19.79
CA SER A 114 11.00 4.18 20.02
C SER A 114 9.93 5.26 20.14
N LEU A 115 8.83 5.14 19.38
CA LEU A 115 7.66 6.01 19.51
C LEU A 115 7.09 5.96 20.94
N GLU A 116 6.89 4.76 21.49
CA GLU A 116 6.34 4.58 22.84
C GLU A 116 7.30 5.12 23.92
N LYS A 117 8.61 5.00 23.70
CA LYS A 117 9.65 5.58 24.56
C LYS A 117 9.84 7.09 24.38
N LYS A 118 9.16 7.70 23.40
CA LYS A 118 9.34 9.10 22.97
C LYS A 118 10.78 9.42 22.54
N ASP A 119 11.52 8.42 22.06
CA ASP A 119 12.86 8.58 21.52
C ASP A 119 12.77 8.92 20.02
N GLN A 120 12.60 10.21 19.75
CA GLN A 120 12.45 10.72 18.38
C GLN A 120 13.72 10.54 17.53
N GLY A 121 14.91 10.50 18.15
CA GLY A 121 16.16 10.30 17.43
C GLY A 121 16.21 8.90 16.85
N THR A 122 16.06 7.89 17.70
CA THR A 122 16.03 6.49 17.29
C THR A 122 14.86 6.20 16.35
N LEU A 123 13.66 6.73 16.65
CA LEU A 123 12.48 6.62 15.78
C LEU A 123 12.80 7.04 14.34
N LEU A 124 13.36 8.25 14.16
CA LEU A 124 13.62 8.78 12.82
C LEU A 124 14.76 8.05 12.12
N THR A 125 15.81 7.67 12.85
CA THR A 125 16.93 6.89 12.29
C THR A 125 16.42 5.59 11.68
N TYR A 126 15.72 4.77 12.46
CA TYR A 126 15.23 3.47 11.99
C TYR A 126 14.12 3.61 10.96
N LEU A 127 13.16 4.52 11.16
CA LEU A 127 12.07 4.68 10.19
C LEU A 127 12.56 5.16 8.82
N SER A 128 13.64 5.96 8.77
CA SER A 128 14.26 6.36 7.51
C SER A 128 15.11 5.26 6.86
N ALA A 129 15.57 4.28 7.64
CA ALA A 129 16.33 3.13 7.17
C ALA A 129 15.44 1.99 6.67
N ALA A 130 14.14 2.00 6.98
CA ALA A 130 13.14 1.02 6.53
C ALA A 130 12.84 1.11 5.02
N THR A 131 13.86 1.05 4.17
CA THR A 131 13.78 1.10 2.71
C THR A 131 13.60 -0.30 2.12
N ILE A 132 13.23 -0.37 0.83
CA ILE A 132 13.11 -1.62 0.06
C ILE A 132 13.92 -1.57 -1.25
N SER A 133 14.82 -0.58 -1.37
CA SER A 133 15.59 -0.30 -2.59
C SER A 133 16.57 -1.41 -2.91
N ASP A 134 17.26 -1.95 -1.91
CA ASP A 134 18.40 -2.84 -2.10
C ASP A 134 18.01 -4.13 -2.83
N CYS A 135 16.79 -4.63 -2.61
CA CYS A 135 16.26 -5.73 -3.39
C CYS A 135 16.04 -5.35 -4.87
N THR A 136 15.48 -4.16 -5.15
CA THR A 136 15.30 -3.68 -6.52
C THR A 136 16.65 -3.52 -7.22
N ASP A 137 17.60 -2.91 -6.51
CA ASP A 137 18.95 -2.66 -7.01
C ASP A 137 19.67 -3.99 -7.31
N ALA A 138 19.51 -5.01 -6.47
CA ALA A 138 20.08 -6.33 -6.71
C ALA A 138 19.54 -6.99 -7.99
N PHE A 139 18.25 -6.84 -8.30
CA PHE A 139 17.67 -7.31 -9.57
C PHE A 139 18.26 -6.53 -10.75
N GLU A 140 18.30 -5.20 -10.68
CA GLU A 140 18.79 -4.33 -11.74
C GLU A 140 20.27 -4.58 -12.06
N GLU A 141 21.13 -4.60 -11.03
CA GLU A 141 22.58 -4.80 -11.15
C GLU A 141 22.93 -6.17 -11.77
N MET A 142 22.07 -7.17 -11.56
CA MET A 142 22.27 -8.53 -12.06
C MET A 142 21.55 -8.77 -13.41
N GLY A 143 20.88 -7.76 -13.96
CA GLY A 143 20.19 -7.84 -15.25
C GLY A 143 18.93 -8.70 -15.21
N ALA A 144 18.19 -8.68 -14.10
CA ALA A 144 16.94 -9.39 -13.90
C ALA A 144 15.76 -8.42 -13.68
N ASP A 145 14.56 -8.86 -14.05
CA ASP A 145 13.34 -8.10 -13.79
C ASP A 145 12.71 -8.55 -12.47
N VAL A 146 12.31 -7.56 -11.65
CA VAL A 146 11.53 -7.83 -10.43
C VAL A 146 10.14 -8.37 -10.82
N PRO A 147 9.66 -9.48 -10.23
CA PRO A 147 8.32 -10.00 -10.49
C PRO A 147 7.24 -8.93 -10.27
N PRO A 148 6.24 -8.77 -11.16
CA PRO A 148 5.28 -7.67 -11.07
C PRO A 148 4.52 -7.60 -9.73
N ALA A 149 4.16 -8.75 -9.16
CA ALA A 149 3.49 -8.81 -7.86
C ALA A 149 4.41 -8.38 -6.70
N LEU A 150 5.70 -8.73 -6.78
CA LEU A 150 6.70 -8.32 -5.80
C LEU A 150 6.99 -6.83 -5.91
N SER A 151 7.22 -6.34 -7.13
CA SER A 151 7.44 -4.91 -7.43
C SER A 151 6.28 -4.04 -6.94
N THR A 152 5.04 -4.48 -7.15
CA THR A 152 3.85 -3.76 -6.66
C THR A 152 3.83 -3.65 -5.14
N GLU A 153 4.17 -4.74 -4.44
CA GLU A 153 4.18 -4.74 -2.98
C GLU A 153 5.34 -3.91 -2.41
N MET A 154 6.51 -3.97 -3.04
CA MET A 154 7.68 -3.14 -2.69
C MET A 154 7.37 -1.65 -2.84
N ASP A 155 6.81 -1.23 -3.98
CA ASP A 155 6.38 0.15 -4.19
C ASP A 155 5.29 0.57 -3.17
N TYR A 156 4.39 -0.34 -2.82
CA TYR A 156 3.39 -0.08 -1.78
C TYR A 156 4.03 0.16 -0.41
N VAL A 157 4.96 -0.70 0.03
CA VAL A 157 5.71 -0.53 1.29
C VAL A 157 6.50 0.77 1.28
N PHE A 158 7.18 1.11 0.17
CA PHE A 158 7.90 2.37 0.03
C PHE A 158 7.00 3.60 0.26
N LYS A 159 5.81 3.61 -0.37
CA LYS A 159 4.83 4.69 -0.20
C LYS A 159 4.32 4.81 1.24
N LEU A 160 4.12 3.67 1.91
CA LEU A 160 3.72 3.62 3.31
C LEU A 160 4.82 4.17 4.24
N VAL A 161 6.08 3.76 4.06
CA VAL A 161 7.22 4.27 4.84
C VAL A 161 7.39 5.79 4.65
N SER A 162 7.32 6.25 3.39
CA SER A 162 7.37 7.68 3.05
C SER A 162 6.28 8.48 3.78
N ASN A 163 5.05 7.96 3.81
CA ASN A 163 3.96 8.57 4.56
C ASN A 163 4.16 8.50 6.08
N CYS A 164 4.73 7.40 6.62
CA CYS A 164 5.05 7.31 8.05
C CYS A 164 6.02 8.43 8.48
N LEU A 165 7.10 8.63 7.71
CA LEU A 165 8.04 9.72 7.95
C LEU A 165 7.34 11.07 7.92
N ALA A 166 6.48 11.30 6.93
CA ALA A 166 5.74 12.55 6.80
C ALA A 166 4.83 12.83 8.02
N VAL A 167 4.12 11.81 8.51
CA VAL A 167 3.26 11.92 9.70
C VAL A 167 4.09 12.21 10.95
N VAL A 168 5.15 11.43 11.20
CA VAL A 168 6.01 11.56 12.39
C VAL A 168 6.68 12.93 12.45
N GLN A 169 7.10 13.47 11.31
CA GLN A 169 7.80 14.75 11.22
C GLN A 169 6.85 15.95 11.17
N GLN A 170 5.54 15.73 11.03
CA GLN A 170 4.56 16.80 10.94
C GLN A 170 4.43 17.53 12.29
N LYS A 171 4.45 18.87 12.25
CA LYS A 171 4.28 19.75 13.42
C LYS A 171 2.98 20.53 13.33
#